data_AF-A0ABD5NBL1-F1
#
_entry.id   AF-A0ABD5NBL1-F1
#
_cell.length_a   1.000
_cell.length_b   1.000
_cell.length_c   1.000
_cell.angle_alpha   90.00
_cell.angle_beta   90.00
_cell.angle_gamma   90.00
#
_symmetry.space_group_name_H-M   'P 1'
#
loop_
_entity.id
_entity.type
_entity.pdbx_description
1 polymer ?
#
loop_
_entity_poly.entity_id
_entity_poly.type
_entity_poly.pdbx_seq_one_letter_code
_entity_poly.pdbx_strand_id
1 'polypeptide(L)'
;MSRRSTGLVVVAVVVLSVVVAPAAATHSDEVNSGVLDVDVTGPGNATVENGVQVVWRGERTDFVAHVGDYVSESDSYYETYYVRLTTDPDASYDPHTEESLAVERVELGELETRDVTLSVAPNEIPEGRQTLYVSMYRPGVRSASRVNQTTVDLVSVYKGGDRDGDGLLNAEEVEWGTEFVVDPTDDRPGERTGKDPDNLLDDNIDTDDDGLTDGHEVKTFGTNPLVKDTDGDGVTDPEEVRAGTNPAANDTDGDDLDDPTEIQNASSPTAKDTDMDGLSDPVEERVGTDPTDRDTDGDGLADGTEYFELASSPLVADTDGDGLDDAEEVSRFGTNPAKPDTDGDGIPDGREVLLGTDPTEPTDDPTADASDDAAATTDAETSTDSTDEAADTRTATSLFGADLLGGAARLLTDLLGVFA
;
A
#
# COMPACT_ATOMS: atom_id res chain seq x y z
N MET A 1 7.25 -40.92 -10.02
CA MET A 1 5.82 -40.58 -10.16
C MET A 1 5.29 -40.16 -8.80
N SER A 2 5.49 -38.90 -8.44
CA SER A 2 4.97 -38.31 -7.19
C SER A 2 3.70 -37.54 -7.53
N ARG A 3 2.55 -37.97 -7.01
CA ARG A 3 1.27 -37.26 -7.18
C ARG A 3 1.24 -36.13 -6.16
N ARG A 4 1.44 -34.89 -6.61
CA ARG A 4 1.12 -33.69 -5.83
C ARG A 4 -0.41 -33.54 -5.82
N SER A 5 -1.00 -33.52 -4.62
CA SER A 5 -2.41 -33.19 -4.42
C SER A 5 -2.58 -31.68 -4.57
N THR A 6 -3.34 -31.26 -5.58
CA THR A 6 -3.76 -29.87 -5.73
C THR A 6 -4.85 -29.59 -4.70
N GLY A 7 -4.51 -28.86 -3.64
CA GLY A 7 -5.47 -28.33 -2.68
C GLY A 7 -6.16 -27.11 -3.29
N LEU A 8 -7.47 -27.21 -3.54
CA LEU A 8 -8.31 -26.08 -3.89
C LEU A 8 -8.51 -25.23 -2.63
N VAL A 9 -7.84 -24.07 -2.54
CA VAL A 9 -8.10 -23.09 -1.49
C VAL A 9 -9.35 -22.31 -1.91
N VAL A 10 -10.48 -22.62 -1.28
CA VAL A 10 -11.69 -21.81 -1.38
C VAL A 10 -11.51 -20.65 -0.41
N VAL A 11 -11.18 -19.47 -0.94
CA VAL A 11 -11.21 -18.22 -0.17
C VAL A 11 -12.68 -17.88 0.07
N ALA A 12 -13.19 -18.27 1.23
CA ALA A 12 -14.46 -17.78 1.73
C ALA A 12 -14.26 -16.32 2.15
N VAL A 13 -14.68 -15.38 1.30
CA VAL A 13 -14.85 -13.98 1.69
C VAL A 13 -15.98 -13.95 2.71
N VAL A 14 -15.62 -13.94 4.00
CA VAL A 14 -16.55 -13.66 5.08
C VAL A 14 -16.79 -12.16 5.03
N VAL A 15 -17.85 -11.75 4.33
CA VAL A 15 -18.38 -10.39 4.47
C VAL A 15 -18.90 -10.30 5.90
N LEU A 16 -18.08 -9.76 6.79
CA LEU A 16 -18.46 -9.47 8.16
C LEU A 16 -19.38 -8.25 8.11
N SER A 17 -20.68 -8.47 7.94
CA SER A 17 -21.69 -7.45 8.15
C SER A 17 -21.65 -7.06 9.63
N VAL A 18 -20.88 -6.03 9.96
CA VAL A 18 -20.96 -5.38 11.27
C VAL A 18 -22.31 -4.66 11.28
N VAL A 19 -23.34 -5.35 11.76
CA VAL A 19 -24.56 -4.70 12.21
C VAL A 19 -24.16 -3.92 13.45
N VAL A 20 -23.78 -2.66 13.27
CA VAL A 20 -23.76 -1.70 14.37
C VAL A 20 -25.22 -1.55 14.76
N ALA A 21 -25.63 -2.29 15.79
CA ALA A 21 -26.89 -2.02 16.46
C ALA A 21 -26.82 -0.56 16.90
N PRO A 22 -27.80 0.30 16.54
CA PRO A 22 -27.79 1.65 17.05
C PRO A 22 -27.77 1.56 18.57
N ALA A 23 -26.80 2.22 19.17
CA ALA A 23 -26.73 2.37 20.61
C ALA A 23 -28.10 2.83 21.08
N ALA A 24 -28.73 2.07 21.97
CA ALA A 24 -30.03 2.40 22.52
C ALA A 24 -29.94 3.77 23.20
N ALA A 25 -30.30 4.82 22.46
CA ALA A 25 -30.44 6.15 22.97
C ALA A 25 -31.62 6.10 23.95
N THR A 26 -31.30 6.15 25.24
CA THR A 26 -32.31 6.30 26.28
C THR A 26 -32.75 7.76 26.30
N HIS A 27 -33.59 8.16 25.35
CA HIS A 27 -34.31 9.43 25.42
C HIS A 27 -35.54 9.24 26.31
N SER A 28 -35.41 9.69 27.56
CA SER A 28 -36.52 9.79 28.51
C SER A 28 -37.22 11.14 28.39
N ASP A 29 -37.75 11.45 27.20
CA ASP A 29 -38.65 12.58 27.00
C ASP A 29 -40.10 12.07 27.08
N GLU A 30 -40.99 12.83 27.72
CA GLU A 30 -42.44 12.55 27.68
C GLU A 30 -42.89 12.56 26.21
N VAL A 31 -43.01 11.37 25.62
CA VAL A 31 -43.38 11.23 24.22
C VAL A 31 -44.84 11.63 24.06
N ASN A 32 -45.09 12.78 23.46
CA ASN A 32 -46.43 13.18 23.00
C ASN A 32 -46.73 12.47 21.68
N SER A 33 -48.02 12.27 21.37
CA SER A 33 -48.45 11.72 20.08
C SER A 33 -47.84 12.51 18.91
N GLY A 34 -47.35 11.84 17.88
CA GLY A 34 -46.66 12.50 16.78
C GLY A 34 -45.68 11.61 16.01
N VAL A 35 -44.81 12.28 15.26
CA VAL A 35 -43.68 11.65 14.56
C VAL A 35 -42.49 11.63 15.52
N LEU A 36 -41.97 10.44 15.78
CA LEU A 36 -40.91 10.21 16.76
C LEU A 36 -39.53 10.33 16.12
N ASP A 37 -39.38 9.69 14.96
CA ASP A 37 -38.16 9.70 14.15
C ASP A 37 -38.50 9.35 12.70
N VAL A 38 -37.57 9.60 11.77
CA VAL A 38 -37.74 9.33 10.35
C VAL A 38 -36.47 8.73 9.76
N ASP A 39 -36.56 7.49 9.30
CA ASP A 39 -35.49 6.84 8.53
C ASP A 39 -35.67 7.10 7.03
N VAL A 40 -34.58 7.33 6.31
CA VAL A 40 -34.58 7.35 4.84
C VAL A 40 -34.12 6.00 4.31
N THR A 41 -34.88 5.42 3.39
CA THR A 41 -34.69 4.05 2.89
C THR A 41 -35.02 3.97 1.40
N GLY A 42 -34.89 2.78 0.82
CA GLY A 42 -35.16 2.53 -0.59
C GLY A 42 -33.97 2.84 -1.51
N PRO A 43 -34.14 2.67 -2.84
CA PRO A 43 -33.04 2.79 -3.80
C PRO A 43 -32.50 4.21 -3.96
N GLY A 44 -33.26 5.22 -3.52
CA GLY A 44 -32.83 6.61 -3.48
C GLY A 44 -32.00 6.99 -2.26
N ASN A 45 -31.92 6.18 -1.21
CA ASN A 45 -31.00 6.44 -0.10
C ASN A 45 -29.56 6.13 -0.55
N ALA A 46 -28.70 7.14 -0.57
CA ALA A 46 -27.29 7.01 -0.96
C ALA A 46 -26.40 6.67 0.24
N THR A 47 -26.33 7.56 1.24
CA THR A 47 -25.54 7.37 2.48
C THR A 47 -25.80 8.51 3.48
N VAL A 48 -25.31 8.35 4.72
CA VAL A 48 -25.22 9.41 5.72
C VAL A 48 -23.73 9.67 5.97
N GLU A 49 -23.24 10.82 5.54
CA GLU A 49 -21.85 11.23 5.72
C GLU A 49 -21.82 12.52 6.53
N ASN A 50 -21.05 12.55 7.62
CA ASN A 50 -20.98 13.70 8.54
C ASN A 50 -22.35 14.22 9.04
N GLY A 51 -23.37 13.35 9.05
CA GLY A 51 -24.74 13.69 9.46
C GLY A 51 -25.63 14.29 8.36
N VAL A 52 -25.16 14.34 7.11
CA VAL A 52 -25.92 14.80 5.95
C VAL A 52 -26.47 13.58 5.19
N GLN A 53 -27.80 13.49 5.10
CA GLN A 53 -28.47 12.43 4.33
C GLN A 53 -28.40 12.75 2.83
N VAL A 54 -27.79 11.88 2.03
CA VAL A 54 -27.76 12.04 0.57
C VAL A 54 -28.84 11.18 -0.08
N VAL A 55 -29.55 11.73 -1.06
CA VAL A 55 -30.57 11.01 -1.83
C VAL A 55 -30.39 11.17 -3.35
N TRP A 56 -30.67 10.10 -4.09
CA TRP A 56 -30.59 10.09 -5.54
C TRP A 56 -31.88 10.63 -6.16
N ARG A 57 -31.80 11.81 -6.78
CA ARG A 57 -32.93 12.48 -7.43
C ARG A 57 -33.62 11.62 -8.50
N GLY A 58 -32.90 10.71 -9.15
CA GLY A 58 -33.44 9.81 -10.18
C GLY A 58 -34.11 8.53 -9.67
N GLU A 59 -34.16 8.31 -8.36
CA GLU A 59 -34.62 7.06 -7.75
C GLU A 59 -35.81 7.32 -6.82
N ARG A 60 -36.58 6.26 -6.53
CA ARG A 60 -37.63 6.32 -5.51
C ARG A 60 -36.98 6.37 -4.13
N THR A 61 -37.41 7.31 -3.30
CA THR A 61 -36.92 7.45 -1.92
C THR A 61 -38.08 7.21 -0.95
N ASP A 62 -37.85 6.36 0.05
CA ASP A 62 -38.85 6.01 1.06
C ASP A 62 -38.48 6.63 2.40
N PHE A 63 -39.37 7.43 2.97
CA PHE A 63 -39.22 7.98 4.32
C PHE A 63 -40.08 7.17 5.28
N VAL A 64 -39.47 6.41 6.18
CA VAL A 64 -40.16 5.59 7.17
C VAL A 64 -40.31 6.41 8.44
N ALA A 65 -41.50 6.97 8.62
CA ALA A 65 -41.85 7.73 9.81
C ALA A 65 -42.31 6.79 10.93
N HIS A 66 -41.58 6.79 12.03
CA HIS A 66 -41.98 6.12 13.27
C HIS A 66 -42.98 7.01 13.98
N VAL A 67 -44.26 6.66 13.96
CA VAL A 67 -45.32 7.48 14.58
C VAL A 67 -45.92 6.78 15.79
N GLY A 68 -46.39 7.57 16.75
CA GLY A 68 -47.03 7.06 17.95
C GLY A 68 -48.18 7.92 18.43
N ASP A 69 -49.12 7.31 19.13
CA ASP A 69 -50.17 8.00 19.87
C ASP A 69 -50.10 7.66 21.36
N TYR A 70 -49.76 8.66 22.17
CA TYR A 70 -49.54 8.52 23.60
C TYR A 70 -50.67 9.13 24.45
N VAL A 71 -51.86 9.29 23.86
CA VAL A 71 -53.07 9.70 24.60
C VAL A 71 -53.65 8.49 25.34
N SER A 72 -53.97 8.65 26.63
CA SER A 72 -54.66 7.64 27.45
C SER A 72 -56.12 8.04 27.67
N GLU A 73 -57.04 7.47 26.89
CA GLU A 73 -58.46 7.83 26.93
C GLU A 73 -59.42 6.62 27.13
N SER A 74 -59.15 5.40 26.61
CA SER A 74 -59.88 4.14 26.93
C SER A 74 -59.42 2.90 26.13
N ASP A 75 -59.66 1.69 26.68
CA ASP A 75 -59.36 0.34 26.11
C ASP A 75 -59.90 0.01 24.69
N SER A 76 -60.69 0.89 24.05
CA SER A 76 -61.21 0.70 22.68
C SER A 76 -60.99 1.89 21.74
N TYR A 77 -60.04 2.76 22.08
CA TYR A 77 -59.72 3.95 21.31
C TYR A 77 -58.89 3.61 20.08
N TYR A 78 -59.35 4.07 18.92
CA TYR A 78 -58.57 4.14 17.69
C TYR A 78 -58.85 5.50 17.06
N GLU A 79 -57.79 6.22 16.72
CA GLU A 79 -57.89 7.45 15.95
C GLU A 79 -57.15 7.30 14.61
N THR A 80 -57.75 7.87 13.56
CA THR A 80 -57.13 7.93 12.24
C THR A 80 -56.27 9.17 12.17
N TYR A 81 -55.04 9.02 11.71
CA TYR A 81 -54.09 10.09 11.47
C TYR A 81 -53.64 10.10 10.01
N TYR A 82 -53.22 11.27 9.54
CA TYR A 82 -52.52 11.43 8.26
C TYR A 82 -51.07 11.81 8.53
N VAL A 83 -50.13 11.06 7.96
CA VAL A 83 -48.71 11.41 7.96
C VAL A 83 -48.38 12.00 6.60
N ARG A 84 -47.78 13.18 6.58
CA ARG A 84 -47.49 13.97 5.37
C ARG A 84 -46.00 14.28 5.32
N LEU A 85 -45.42 14.11 4.13
CA LEU A 85 -44.10 14.60 3.76
C LEU A 85 -44.24 15.76 2.76
N THR A 86 -43.57 16.88 3.01
CA THR A 86 -43.69 18.11 2.20
C THR A 86 -42.46 18.98 2.32
N THR A 87 -42.25 19.89 1.36
CA THR A 87 -41.25 20.96 1.43
C THR A 87 -41.79 22.22 2.12
N ASP A 88 -43.10 22.29 2.39
CA ASP A 88 -43.79 23.43 3.00
C ASP A 88 -44.15 23.15 4.48
N PRO A 89 -43.64 23.95 5.45
CA PRO A 89 -43.89 23.74 6.89
C PRO A 89 -45.26 24.20 7.41
N ASP A 90 -46.24 24.43 6.54
CA ASP A 90 -47.54 25.01 6.90
C ASP A 90 -48.27 24.30 8.06
N ALA A 91 -48.91 25.10 8.92
CA ALA A 91 -49.50 24.64 10.19
C ALA A 91 -50.84 23.90 10.06
N SER A 92 -51.48 23.99 8.90
CA SER A 92 -52.78 23.41 8.58
C SER A 92 -52.64 22.75 7.23
N TYR A 93 -53.01 21.47 7.13
CA TYR A 93 -53.00 20.75 5.87
C TYR A 93 -54.42 20.61 5.32
N ASP A 94 -54.64 21.11 4.11
CA ASP A 94 -55.84 20.82 3.31
C ASP A 94 -55.48 19.89 2.12
N PRO A 95 -55.93 18.62 2.14
CA PRO A 95 -55.63 17.65 1.07
C PRO A 95 -56.24 18.02 -0.28
N HIS A 96 -57.14 19.01 -0.35
CA HIS A 96 -57.74 19.46 -1.59
C HIS A 96 -56.98 20.60 -2.27
N THR A 97 -56.11 21.30 -1.56
CA THR A 97 -55.49 22.53 -2.06
C THR A 97 -53.97 22.54 -1.94
N GLU A 98 -53.40 21.65 -1.13
CA GLU A 98 -51.95 21.56 -0.94
C GLU A 98 -51.36 20.32 -1.58
N GLU A 99 -50.29 20.51 -2.34
CA GLU A 99 -49.45 19.43 -2.84
C GLU A 99 -48.53 18.90 -1.72
N SER A 100 -48.18 17.63 -1.80
CA SER A 100 -47.32 16.94 -0.84
C SER A 100 -46.48 15.93 -1.60
N LEU A 101 -45.24 15.71 -1.15
CA LEU A 101 -44.37 14.70 -1.74
C LEU A 101 -44.95 13.29 -1.53
N ALA A 102 -45.52 13.05 -0.35
CA ALA A 102 -46.23 11.81 -0.02
C ALA A 102 -47.19 12.05 1.16
N VAL A 103 -48.30 11.30 1.20
CA VAL A 103 -49.26 11.31 2.29
C VAL A 103 -49.79 9.91 2.51
N GLU A 104 -49.77 9.44 3.76
CA GLU A 104 -50.29 8.13 4.14
C GLU A 104 -51.25 8.24 5.31
N ARG A 105 -52.18 7.28 5.38
CA ARG A 105 -53.16 7.17 6.47
C ARG A 105 -52.73 6.05 7.41
N VAL A 106 -52.76 6.34 8.71
CA VAL A 106 -52.48 5.37 9.77
C VAL A 106 -53.60 5.38 10.81
N GLU A 107 -53.93 4.22 11.33
CA GLU A 107 -54.81 4.07 12.50
C GLU A 107 -53.96 3.61 13.68
N LEU A 108 -54.03 4.37 14.76
CA LEU A 108 -53.30 4.14 16.01
C LEU A 108 -54.29 3.98 17.15
N GLY A 109 -54.07 2.96 17.97
CA GLY A 109 -54.73 2.80 19.26
C GLY A 109 -53.97 3.48 20.40
N GLU A 110 -54.45 3.28 21.62
CA GLU A 110 -53.83 3.82 22.83
C GLU A 110 -52.42 3.25 23.05
N LEU A 111 -51.44 4.15 23.23
CA LEU A 111 -50.02 3.83 23.44
C LEU A 111 -49.43 2.95 22.33
N GLU A 112 -49.97 3.06 21.11
CA GLU A 112 -49.52 2.31 19.94
C GLU A 112 -48.52 3.14 19.12
N THR A 113 -47.50 2.45 18.60
CA THR A 113 -46.55 2.97 17.62
C THR A 113 -46.61 2.16 16.34
N ARG A 114 -46.47 2.81 15.18
CA ARG A 114 -46.41 2.15 13.88
C ARG A 114 -45.47 2.88 12.93
N ASP A 115 -44.91 2.11 12.01
CA ASP A 115 -44.09 2.64 10.92
C ASP A 115 -45.00 3.00 9.75
N VAL A 116 -44.80 4.20 9.20
CA VAL A 116 -45.53 4.69 8.03
C VAL A 116 -44.53 5.04 6.94
N THR A 117 -44.58 4.31 5.83
CA THR A 117 -43.69 4.53 4.69
C THR A 117 -44.27 5.57 3.73
N LEU A 118 -43.59 6.71 3.63
CA LEU A 118 -43.91 7.81 2.71
C LEU A 118 -43.00 7.70 1.48
N SER A 119 -43.56 7.21 0.36
CA SER A 119 -42.80 6.98 -0.86
C SER A 119 -42.82 8.18 -1.80
N VAL A 120 -41.64 8.73 -2.08
CA VAL A 120 -41.45 9.84 -3.02
C VAL A 120 -40.99 9.31 -4.36
N ALA A 121 -41.66 9.72 -5.44
CA ALA A 121 -41.32 9.31 -6.79
C ALA A 121 -40.01 9.97 -7.27
N PRO A 122 -39.34 9.38 -8.28
CA PRO A 122 -38.16 9.97 -8.89
C PRO A 122 -38.39 11.41 -9.36
N ASN A 123 -37.41 12.27 -9.08
CA ASN A 123 -37.32 13.70 -9.44
C ASN A 123 -38.30 14.64 -8.74
N GLU A 124 -39.09 14.15 -7.78
CA GLU A 124 -40.02 14.98 -6.99
C GLU A 124 -39.28 15.80 -5.91
N ILE A 125 -38.17 15.30 -5.37
CA ILE A 125 -37.31 16.06 -4.46
C ILE A 125 -36.45 17.02 -5.31
N PRO A 126 -36.54 18.35 -5.09
CA PRO A 126 -35.70 19.31 -5.81
C PRO A 126 -34.22 19.05 -5.56
N GLU A 127 -33.39 19.38 -6.53
CA GLU A 127 -31.94 19.20 -6.44
C GLU A 127 -31.29 20.15 -5.43
N GLY A 128 -30.18 19.72 -4.85
CA GLY A 128 -29.45 20.46 -3.83
C GLY A 128 -29.96 20.17 -2.42
N ARG A 129 -29.61 21.04 -1.48
CA ARG A 129 -29.97 20.90 -0.07
C ARG A 129 -31.46 21.14 0.13
N GLN A 130 -32.14 20.24 0.83
CA GLN A 130 -33.55 20.32 1.13
C GLN A 130 -33.79 20.07 2.62
N THR A 131 -34.67 20.85 3.22
CA THR A 131 -35.30 20.51 4.51
C THR A 131 -36.71 20.04 4.22
N LEU A 132 -36.96 18.74 4.41
CA LEU A 132 -38.29 18.17 4.28
C LEU A 132 -38.98 18.15 5.63
N TYR A 133 -40.30 18.37 5.64
CA TYR A 133 -41.12 18.35 6.84
C TYR A 133 -41.98 17.10 6.86
N VAL A 134 -41.86 16.32 7.95
CA VAL A 134 -42.71 15.16 8.23
C VAL A 134 -43.66 15.53 9.36
N SER A 135 -44.95 15.56 9.04
CA SER A 135 -45.98 16.04 9.96
C SER A 135 -47.09 15.01 10.12
N MET A 136 -47.59 14.87 11.36
CA MET A 136 -48.76 14.06 11.66
C MET A 136 -49.97 14.97 11.93
N TYR A 137 -51.10 14.67 11.29
CA TYR A 137 -52.32 15.45 11.38
C TYR A 137 -53.51 14.62 11.86
N ARG A 138 -54.36 15.24 12.69
CA ARG A 138 -55.70 14.74 13.00
C ARG A 138 -56.71 15.21 11.94
N PRO A 139 -57.57 14.32 11.42
CA PRO A 139 -58.57 14.65 10.43
C PRO A 139 -59.54 15.73 10.94
N GLY A 140 -59.87 16.69 10.09
CA GLY A 140 -60.89 17.70 10.36
C GLY A 140 -61.84 17.88 9.19
N VAL A 141 -62.97 18.54 9.44
CA VAL A 141 -64.06 18.70 8.45
C VAL A 141 -63.66 19.60 7.27
N ARG A 142 -62.67 20.49 7.46
CA ARG A 142 -62.21 21.44 6.43
C ARG A 142 -60.69 21.47 6.28
N SER A 143 -59.96 21.27 7.37
CA SER A 143 -58.52 21.14 7.38
C SER A 143 -58.10 20.22 8.52
N ALA A 144 -56.98 19.53 8.33
CA ALA A 144 -56.43 18.66 9.34
C ALA A 144 -55.63 19.49 10.36
N SER A 145 -55.74 19.16 11.65
CA SER A 145 -55.01 19.86 12.72
C SER A 145 -53.68 19.16 12.97
N ARG A 146 -52.56 19.89 12.88
CA ARG A 146 -51.23 19.31 13.08
C ARG A 146 -51.05 18.90 14.54
N VAL A 147 -50.65 17.64 14.75
CA VAL A 147 -50.32 17.07 16.06
C VAL A 147 -48.87 17.40 16.39
N ASN A 148 -47.97 17.09 15.46
CA ASN A 148 -46.53 17.27 15.60
C ASN A 148 -45.88 17.39 14.20
N GLN A 149 -44.66 17.90 14.17
CA GLN A 149 -43.80 18.01 12.99
C GLN A 149 -42.35 17.74 13.38
N THR A 150 -41.64 17.03 12.52
CA THR A 150 -40.19 16.90 12.52
C THR A 150 -39.63 17.24 11.14
N THR A 151 -38.31 17.33 11.02
CA THR A 151 -37.60 17.67 9.78
C THR A 151 -36.61 16.58 9.41
N VAL A 152 -36.39 16.42 8.10
CA VAL A 152 -35.31 15.62 7.53
C VAL A 152 -34.51 16.54 6.61
N ASP A 153 -33.27 16.83 7.00
CA ASP A 153 -32.33 17.57 6.17
C ASP A 153 -31.57 16.60 5.27
N LEU A 154 -31.55 16.88 3.98
CA LEU A 154 -30.92 16.03 2.99
C LEU A 154 -30.31 16.82 1.84
N VAL A 155 -29.51 16.15 1.02
CA VAL A 155 -28.97 16.65 -0.24
C VAL A 155 -29.43 15.73 -1.36
N SER A 156 -30.14 16.29 -2.34
CA SER A 156 -30.67 15.57 -3.50
C SER A 156 -29.78 15.82 -4.72
N VAL A 157 -29.15 14.76 -5.23
CA VAL A 157 -28.17 14.83 -6.33
C VAL A 157 -28.41 13.75 -7.40
N TYR A 158 -27.83 13.95 -8.58
CA TYR A 158 -27.77 12.94 -9.63
C TYR A 158 -26.49 12.11 -9.51
N LYS A 159 -26.62 10.78 -9.65
CA LYS A 159 -25.48 9.83 -9.64
C LYS A 159 -24.35 10.21 -10.60
N GLY A 160 -24.69 10.76 -11.78
CA GLY A 160 -23.72 11.09 -12.83
C GLY A 160 -23.32 12.56 -12.89
N GLY A 161 -23.66 13.37 -11.89
CA GLY A 161 -23.10 14.72 -11.76
C GLY A 161 -21.75 14.68 -11.05
N ASP A 162 -21.04 15.80 -11.07
CA ASP A 162 -19.78 16.08 -10.37
C ASP A 162 -20.01 17.44 -9.69
N ARG A 163 -20.30 17.41 -8.39
CA ARG A 163 -20.92 18.54 -7.69
C ARG A 163 -19.89 19.55 -7.21
N ASP A 164 -18.78 19.05 -6.70
CA ASP A 164 -17.64 19.79 -6.17
C ASP A 164 -16.64 20.15 -7.29
N GLY A 165 -16.63 19.42 -8.41
CA GLY A 165 -15.89 19.77 -9.62
C GLY A 165 -14.47 19.23 -9.67
N ASP A 166 -14.14 18.27 -8.81
CA ASP A 166 -12.81 17.67 -8.68
C ASP A 166 -12.53 16.59 -9.75
N GLY A 167 -13.58 16.18 -10.50
CA GLY A 167 -13.55 15.18 -11.56
C GLY A 167 -14.03 13.79 -11.14
N LEU A 168 -14.40 13.59 -9.88
CA LEU A 168 -15.08 12.41 -9.38
C LEU A 168 -16.60 12.58 -9.53
N LEU A 169 -17.31 11.51 -9.89
CA LEU A 169 -18.78 11.60 -9.99
C LEU A 169 -19.40 11.43 -8.61
N ASN A 170 -20.59 12.00 -8.42
CA ASN A 170 -21.32 11.89 -7.17
C ASN A 170 -21.52 10.45 -6.69
N ALA A 171 -21.77 9.52 -7.60
CA ALA A 171 -21.91 8.11 -7.24
C ALA A 171 -20.57 7.47 -6.82
N GLU A 172 -19.46 7.95 -7.37
CA GLU A 172 -18.11 7.46 -7.06
C GLU A 172 -17.63 8.05 -5.73
N GLU A 173 -17.91 9.33 -5.46
CA GLU A 173 -17.66 9.95 -4.15
C GLU A 173 -18.38 9.19 -3.03
N VAL A 174 -19.64 8.77 -3.25
CA VAL A 174 -20.38 7.93 -2.28
C VAL A 174 -19.71 6.57 -2.08
N GLU A 175 -19.13 6.00 -3.14
CA GLU A 175 -18.49 4.69 -3.10
C GLU A 175 -17.14 4.75 -2.39
N TRP A 176 -16.36 5.80 -2.63
CA TRP A 176 -15.10 6.06 -1.96
C TRP A 176 -15.28 6.57 -0.53
N GLY A 177 -16.36 7.30 -0.25
CA GLY A 177 -16.56 8.00 1.01
C GLY A 177 -15.79 9.32 1.08
N THR A 178 -15.74 10.05 -0.04
CA THR A 178 -15.15 11.38 -0.16
C THR A 178 -16.22 12.47 -0.10
N GLU A 179 -15.83 13.71 0.23
CA GLU A 179 -16.78 14.78 0.52
C GLU A 179 -17.28 15.55 -0.73
N PHE A 180 -18.60 15.59 -0.91
CA PHE A 180 -19.33 16.37 -1.95
C PHE A 180 -19.24 17.91 -1.88
N VAL A 181 -18.37 18.46 -1.03
CA VAL A 181 -18.43 19.79 -0.39
C VAL A 181 -19.77 20.50 -0.54
N VAL A 182 -20.59 20.31 0.49
CA VAL A 182 -21.81 21.08 0.69
C VAL A 182 -21.41 22.30 1.51
N ASP A 183 -21.01 23.41 0.87
CA ASP A 183 -20.99 24.69 1.59
C ASP A 183 -22.38 24.85 2.25
N PRO A 184 -22.47 24.87 3.60
CA PRO A 184 -23.75 24.95 4.29
C PRO A 184 -24.53 26.22 3.96
N THR A 185 -23.89 27.18 3.28
CA THR A 185 -24.44 28.48 2.88
C THR A 185 -24.70 28.61 1.37
N ASP A 186 -24.33 27.62 0.54
CA ASP A 186 -24.54 27.68 -0.91
C ASP A 186 -25.82 26.95 -1.36
N ASP A 187 -26.94 27.69 -1.35
CA ASP A 187 -28.28 27.25 -1.79
C ASP A 187 -28.46 27.28 -3.33
N ARG A 188 -27.41 27.36 -4.15
CA ARG A 188 -27.56 27.52 -5.61
C ARG A 188 -27.80 26.17 -6.32
N PRO A 189 -28.86 26.04 -7.14
CA PRO A 189 -29.09 24.86 -7.97
C PRO A 189 -28.39 25.02 -9.32
N GLY A 190 -27.43 24.16 -9.64
CA GLY A 190 -26.91 24.00 -11.00
C GLY A 190 -25.42 23.67 -11.12
N GLU A 191 -25.15 22.73 -12.02
CA GLU A 191 -23.86 22.35 -12.61
C GLU A 191 -23.01 23.60 -12.93
N ARG A 192 -21.92 23.80 -12.17
CA ARG A 192 -21.04 24.97 -12.29
C ARG A 192 -20.08 24.78 -13.47
N THR A 193 -20.59 24.99 -14.67
CA THR A 193 -19.73 25.17 -15.86
C THR A 193 -19.14 26.59 -15.89
N GLY A 194 -18.25 26.92 -14.95
CA GLY A 194 -17.56 28.21 -14.98
C GLY A 194 -16.74 28.53 -13.73
N LYS A 195 -15.43 28.72 -13.92
CA LYS A 195 -14.47 29.23 -12.92
C LYS A 195 -14.97 30.54 -12.33
N ASP A 196 -15.35 30.50 -11.06
CA ASP A 196 -15.70 31.66 -10.27
C ASP A 196 -14.41 32.44 -9.91
N PRO A 197 -14.26 33.71 -10.33
CA PRO A 197 -13.03 34.48 -10.11
C PRO A 197 -12.79 34.90 -8.66
N ASP A 198 -13.74 34.64 -7.74
CA ASP A 198 -13.69 35.09 -6.34
C ASP A 198 -13.34 33.96 -5.34
N ASN A 199 -12.97 32.77 -5.86
CA ASN A 199 -12.27 31.65 -5.22
C ASN A 199 -12.48 31.47 -3.68
N LEU A 200 -13.68 31.03 -3.31
CA LEU A 200 -13.99 30.45 -1.99
C LEU A 200 -14.81 29.15 -2.12
N LEU A 201 -14.70 28.48 -3.26
CA LEU A 201 -15.30 27.18 -3.54
C LEU A 201 -14.20 26.37 -4.20
N ASP A 202 -13.63 25.45 -3.42
CA ASP A 202 -12.51 24.61 -3.81
C ASP A 202 -12.97 23.64 -4.89
N ASP A 203 -12.59 23.88 -6.14
CA ASP A 203 -12.82 22.98 -7.28
C ASP A 203 -11.82 21.80 -7.28
N ASN A 204 -11.17 21.57 -6.14
CA ASN A 204 -10.05 20.68 -5.93
C ASN A 204 -10.16 20.02 -4.53
N ILE A 205 -11.21 19.23 -4.31
CA ILE A 205 -11.34 18.47 -3.05
C ILE A 205 -10.19 17.47 -2.95
N ASP A 206 -9.54 17.47 -1.79
CA ASP A 206 -8.39 16.67 -1.39
C ASP A 206 -8.71 16.15 0.01
N THR A 207 -9.34 14.97 0.06
CA THR A 207 -9.96 14.43 1.27
C THR A 207 -8.92 14.06 2.33
N ASP A 208 -7.73 13.64 1.92
CA ASP A 208 -6.67 13.29 2.85
C ASP A 208 -5.63 14.39 3.10
N ASP A 209 -5.74 15.54 2.43
CA ASP A 209 -4.89 16.73 2.50
C ASP A 209 -3.42 16.48 2.08
N ASP A 210 -3.14 15.64 1.08
CA ASP A 210 -1.77 15.36 0.60
C ASP A 210 -1.31 16.26 -0.57
N GLY A 211 -2.23 16.96 -1.21
CA GLY A 211 -2.00 17.85 -2.35
C GLY A 211 -2.40 17.29 -3.71
N LEU A 212 -2.91 16.05 -3.79
CA LEU A 212 -3.68 15.53 -4.91
C LEU A 212 -5.18 15.70 -4.64
N THR A 213 -5.96 15.87 -5.70
CA THR A 213 -7.41 15.96 -5.56
C THR A 213 -8.01 14.57 -5.72
N ASP A 214 -9.14 14.27 -5.06
CA ASP A 214 -9.71 12.92 -5.05
C ASP A 214 -10.00 12.42 -6.48
N GLY A 215 -10.54 13.30 -7.33
CA GLY A 215 -10.72 13.02 -8.75
C GLY A 215 -9.41 12.75 -9.50
N HIS A 216 -8.29 13.41 -9.19
CA HIS A 216 -7.00 13.10 -9.82
C HIS A 216 -6.46 11.75 -9.36
N GLU A 217 -6.54 11.47 -8.07
CA GLU A 217 -6.11 10.22 -7.48
C GLU A 217 -6.83 9.04 -8.12
N VAL A 218 -8.16 9.05 -8.11
CA VAL A 218 -8.97 7.94 -8.63
C VAL A 218 -8.88 7.83 -10.16
N LYS A 219 -8.93 8.95 -10.90
CA LYS A 219 -9.04 8.93 -12.38
C LYS A 219 -7.71 8.89 -13.11
N THR A 220 -6.66 9.42 -12.49
CA THR A 220 -5.37 9.63 -13.17
C THR A 220 -4.29 8.71 -12.62
N PHE A 221 -4.16 8.62 -11.30
CA PHE A 221 -3.05 7.91 -10.66
C PHE A 221 -3.44 6.50 -10.19
N GLY A 222 -4.75 6.24 -10.02
CA GLY A 222 -5.24 4.97 -9.48
C GLY A 222 -4.95 4.81 -7.98
N THR A 223 -4.79 5.93 -7.28
CA THR A 223 -4.54 5.99 -5.84
C THR A 223 -5.83 6.08 -5.03
N ASN A 224 -5.72 5.99 -3.71
CA ASN A 224 -6.84 5.99 -2.79
C ASN A 224 -6.97 7.37 -2.09
N PRO A 225 -8.04 8.13 -2.36
CA PRO A 225 -8.21 9.52 -1.90
C PRO A 225 -8.41 9.71 -0.39
N LEU A 226 -8.28 8.64 0.38
CA LEU A 226 -8.41 8.64 1.83
C LEU A 226 -7.06 8.43 2.53
N VAL A 227 -5.98 8.21 1.79
CA VAL A 227 -4.65 7.86 2.31
C VAL A 227 -3.53 8.53 1.51
N LYS A 228 -2.74 9.35 2.19
CA LYS A 228 -1.61 10.11 1.62
C LYS A 228 -0.51 9.28 0.93
N ASP A 229 -0.55 7.97 1.13
CA ASP A 229 0.47 6.98 0.78
C ASP A 229 -0.30 5.68 0.54
N THR A 230 -0.65 5.46 -0.73
CA THR A 230 -1.61 4.44 -1.16
C THR A 230 -1.06 3.04 -1.00
N ASP A 231 0.21 2.82 -1.29
CA ASP A 231 0.84 1.50 -1.17
C ASP A 231 1.55 1.26 0.18
N GLY A 232 1.79 2.33 0.94
CA GLY A 232 2.33 2.29 2.28
C GLY A 232 3.84 2.06 2.34
N ASP A 233 4.59 2.41 1.30
CA ASP A 233 6.04 2.25 1.26
C ASP A 233 6.82 3.37 1.98
N GLY A 234 6.12 4.47 2.32
CA GLY A 234 6.66 5.62 3.04
C GLY A 234 6.97 6.85 2.19
N VAL A 235 6.70 6.81 0.88
CA VAL A 235 6.67 7.97 -0.02
C VAL A 235 5.20 8.34 -0.29
N THR A 236 4.85 9.62 -0.23
CA THR A 236 3.46 10.03 -0.48
C THR A 236 3.14 10.01 -1.96
N ASP A 237 1.88 9.75 -2.32
CA ASP A 237 1.41 9.69 -3.71
C ASP A 237 1.86 10.89 -4.57
N PRO A 238 1.73 12.17 -4.13
CA PRO A 238 2.24 13.31 -4.90
C PRO A 238 3.77 13.38 -5.03
N GLU A 239 4.52 12.84 -4.06
CA GLU A 239 5.99 12.75 -4.15
C GLU A 239 6.42 11.74 -5.22
N GLU A 240 5.74 10.60 -5.29
CA GLU A 240 5.95 9.56 -6.29
C GLU A 240 5.58 10.02 -7.69
N VAL A 241 4.41 10.66 -7.85
CA VAL A 241 3.99 11.29 -9.11
C VAL A 241 5.06 12.28 -9.60
N ARG A 242 5.71 13.01 -8.69
CA ARG A 242 6.79 13.95 -9.04
C ARG A 242 8.11 13.26 -9.36
N ALA A 243 8.37 12.10 -8.75
CA ALA A 243 9.52 11.24 -9.04
C ALA A 243 9.35 10.46 -10.35
N GLY A 244 8.11 10.26 -10.80
CA GLY A 244 7.78 9.44 -11.96
C GLY A 244 7.64 7.95 -11.62
N THR A 245 7.51 7.61 -10.33
CA THR A 245 7.18 6.27 -9.84
C THR A 245 5.66 6.04 -9.86
N ASN A 246 5.24 4.81 -9.58
CA ASN A 246 3.85 4.40 -9.54
C ASN A 246 3.31 4.43 -8.11
N PRO A 247 2.47 5.40 -7.74
CA PRO A 247 2.01 5.60 -6.36
C PRO A 247 1.08 4.52 -5.79
N ALA A 248 0.79 3.49 -6.58
CA ALA A 248 0.02 2.33 -6.14
C ALA A 248 0.87 1.05 -6.10
N ALA A 249 2.20 1.16 -6.21
CA ALA A 249 3.12 0.05 -6.19
C ALA A 249 4.49 0.44 -5.62
N ASN A 250 4.82 -0.19 -4.50
CA ASN A 250 6.06 -0.01 -3.76
C ASN A 250 7.36 -0.44 -4.50
N ASP A 251 7.22 -0.96 -5.71
CA ASP A 251 8.29 -1.43 -6.60
C ASP A 251 7.79 -1.19 -8.03
N THR A 252 8.15 -0.04 -8.58
CA THR A 252 7.59 0.50 -9.82
C THR A 252 8.00 -0.32 -11.04
N ASP A 253 9.23 -0.83 -11.07
CA ASP A 253 9.72 -1.59 -12.22
C ASP A 253 9.59 -3.11 -12.07
N GLY A 254 9.36 -3.59 -10.84
CA GLY A 254 9.15 -4.99 -10.48
C GLY A 254 10.42 -5.82 -10.46
N ASP A 255 11.55 -5.31 -9.97
CA ASP A 255 12.83 -6.04 -9.87
C ASP A 255 13.14 -6.63 -8.48
N ASP A 256 12.22 -6.47 -7.52
CA ASP A 256 12.34 -6.87 -6.12
C ASP A 256 13.17 -5.91 -5.23
N LEU A 257 13.53 -4.71 -5.72
CA LEU A 257 13.99 -3.56 -4.92
C LEU A 257 12.83 -2.54 -4.81
N ASP A 258 12.65 -1.93 -3.63
CA ASP A 258 11.57 -0.94 -3.46
C ASP A 258 12.02 0.47 -3.88
N ASP A 259 11.07 1.26 -4.41
CA ASP A 259 11.33 2.61 -4.90
C ASP A 259 12.06 3.51 -3.87
N PRO A 260 11.73 3.47 -2.57
CA PRO A 260 12.44 4.26 -1.56
C PRO A 260 13.91 3.84 -1.40
N THR A 261 14.24 2.55 -1.55
CA THR A 261 15.62 2.05 -1.49
C THR A 261 16.40 2.46 -2.72
N GLU A 262 15.82 2.37 -3.91
CA GLU A 262 16.47 2.81 -5.15
C GLU A 262 16.79 4.32 -5.12
N ILE A 263 15.83 5.14 -4.68
CA ILE A 263 16.04 6.58 -4.47
C ILE A 263 17.17 6.85 -3.47
N GLN A 264 17.28 6.04 -2.40
CA GLN A 264 18.34 6.18 -1.40
C GLN A 264 19.72 5.79 -1.95
N ASN A 265 19.79 4.74 -2.76
CA ASN A 265 21.00 4.25 -3.38
C ASN A 265 21.36 4.98 -4.68
N ALA A 266 20.56 5.99 -5.07
CA ALA A 266 20.68 6.77 -6.30
C ALA A 266 20.53 5.95 -7.59
N SER A 267 19.97 4.73 -7.47
CA SER A 267 19.56 3.92 -8.60
C SER A 267 18.17 4.34 -9.09
N SER A 268 17.67 3.74 -10.17
CA SER A 268 16.49 4.18 -10.90
C SER A 268 15.28 3.29 -10.63
N PRO A 269 14.24 3.77 -9.89
CA PRO A 269 12.96 3.08 -9.63
C PRO A 269 12.15 2.60 -10.85
N THR A 270 12.61 2.94 -12.05
CA THR A 270 11.92 2.65 -13.30
C THR A 270 12.73 1.75 -14.23
N ALA A 271 13.89 1.27 -13.77
CA ALA A 271 14.82 0.47 -14.56
C ALA A 271 15.60 -0.54 -13.71
N LYS A 272 15.28 -1.83 -13.90
CA LYS A 272 15.86 -2.99 -13.20
C LYS A 272 17.38 -3.14 -13.19
N ASP A 273 18.05 -2.32 -13.97
CA ASP A 273 19.49 -2.33 -14.26
C ASP A 273 19.80 -0.90 -14.71
N THR A 274 20.14 -0.08 -13.71
CA THR A 274 20.21 1.37 -13.82
C THR A 274 21.31 1.83 -14.77
N ASP A 275 22.48 1.21 -14.69
CA ASP A 275 23.64 1.58 -15.49
C ASP A 275 23.77 0.74 -16.78
N MET A 276 22.96 -0.32 -16.91
CA MET A 276 22.85 -1.24 -18.04
C MET A 276 24.09 -2.11 -18.27
N ASP A 277 24.85 -2.45 -17.22
CA ASP A 277 26.05 -3.27 -17.30
C ASP A 277 25.78 -4.79 -17.39
N GLY A 278 24.53 -5.20 -17.09
CA GLY A 278 24.06 -6.58 -17.12
C GLY A 278 23.84 -7.21 -15.74
N LEU A 279 24.17 -6.51 -14.66
CA LEU A 279 23.84 -6.82 -13.28
C LEU A 279 22.64 -5.95 -12.86
N SER A 280 21.60 -6.54 -12.28
CA SER A 280 20.44 -5.76 -11.84
C SER A 280 20.73 -5.08 -10.50
N ASP A 281 20.17 -3.90 -10.24
CA ASP A 281 20.30 -3.13 -8.99
C ASP A 281 20.21 -3.99 -7.69
N PRO A 282 19.21 -4.88 -7.50
CA PRO A 282 19.12 -5.73 -6.31
C PRO A 282 20.19 -6.84 -6.23
N VAL A 283 20.85 -7.16 -7.35
CA VAL A 283 22.03 -8.03 -7.37
C VAL A 283 23.26 -7.23 -6.99
N GLU A 284 23.40 -6.02 -7.53
CA GLU A 284 24.50 -5.11 -7.24
C GLU A 284 24.56 -4.76 -5.75
N GLU A 285 23.43 -4.43 -5.13
CA GLU A 285 23.35 -4.18 -3.68
C GLU A 285 23.87 -5.38 -2.86
N ARG A 286 23.62 -6.61 -3.32
CA ARG A 286 24.04 -7.84 -2.64
C ARG A 286 25.52 -8.17 -2.88
N VAL A 287 26.04 -7.86 -4.07
CA VAL A 287 27.45 -8.11 -4.44
C VAL A 287 28.34 -6.99 -3.88
N GLY A 288 27.81 -5.78 -3.74
CA GLY A 288 28.49 -4.59 -3.25
C GLY A 288 29.01 -3.67 -4.35
N THR A 289 28.56 -3.84 -5.59
CA THR A 289 28.86 -2.95 -6.72
C THR A 289 27.98 -1.69 -6.69
N ASP A 290 28.35 -0.65 -7.44
CA ASP A 290 27.60 0.60 -7.52
C ASP A 290 26.57 0.52 -8.67
N PRO A 291 25.24 0.53 -8.39
CA PRO A 291 24.21 0.41 -9.43
C PRO A 291 24.16 1.56 -10.44
N THR A 292 24.99 2.59 -10.24
CA THR A 292 25.10 3.72 -11.15
C THR A 292 26.41 3.75 -11.94
N ASP A 293 27.30 2.78 -11.73
CA ASP A 293 28.63 2.72 -12.33
C ASP A 293 28.93 1.35 -12.95
N ARG A 294 28.99 1.33 -14.29
CA ARG A 294 29.09 0.11 -15.09
C ARG A 294 30.35 -0.72 -14.88
N ASP A 295 31.30 -0.22 -14.10
CA ASP A 295 32.67 -0.70 -13.91
C ASP A 295 33.14 -0.17 -12.54
N THR A 296 32.69 -0.84 -11.46
CA THR A 296 32.82 -0.34 -10.08
C THR A 296 34.27 -0.20 -9.64
N ASP A 297 35.17 -1.09 -10.07
CA ASP A 297 36.58 -1.04 -9.69
C ASP A 297 37.48 -0.29 -10.69
N GLY A 298 36.94 0.04 -11.87
CA GLY A 298 37.54 0.92 -12.85
C GLY A 298 38.66 0.29 -13.66
N ASP A 299 38.64 -1.03 -13.85
CA ASP A 299 39.63 -1.77 -14.61
C ASP A 299 39.33 -1.79 -16.13
N GLY A 300 38.08 -1.51 -16.51
CA GLY A 300 37.61 -1.47 -17.89
C GLY A 300 36.73 -2.65 -18.33
N LEU A 301 36.44 -3.59 -17.44
CA LEU A 301 35.37 -4.58 -17.57
C LEU A 301 34.09 -4.06 -16.93
N ALA A 302 32.95 -4.66 -17.32
CA ALA A 302 31.69 -4.33 -16.67
C ALA A 302 31.37 -5.32 -15.56
N ASP A 303 30.79 -4.87 -14.46
CA ASP A 303 30.57 -5.70 -13.27
C ASP A 303 29.76 -6.97 -13.61
N GLY A 304 28.73 -6.83 -14.43
CA GLY A 304 27.93 -7.93 -14.96
C GLY A 304 28.75 -8.94 -15.79
N THR A 305 29.76 -8.48 -16.54
CA THR A 305 30.65 -9.34 -17.33
C THR A 305 31.55 -10.16 -16.43
N GLU A 306 32.14 -9.51 -15.43
CA GLU A 306 33.00 -10.15 -14.44
C GLU A 306 32.24 -11.21 -13.64
N TYR A 307 31.07 -10.83 -13.13
CA TYR A 307 30.24 -11.67 -12.27
C TYR A 307 29.69 -12.90 -13.00
N PHE A 308 29.22 -12.77 -14.26
CA PHE A 308 28.57 -13.87 -14.98
C PHE A 308 29.50 -14.65 -15.91
N GLU A 309 30.51 -14.02 -16.51
CA GLU A 309 31.30 -14.62 -17.60
C GLU A 309 32.72 -14.99 -17.20
N LEU A 310 33.41 -14.13 -16.44
CA LEU A 310 34.85 -14.26 -16.18
C LEU A 310 35.18 -14.93 -14.85
N ALA A 311 34.22 -14.94 -13.91
CA ALA A 311 34.44 -15.37 -12.53
C ALA A 311 35.55 -14.57 -11.82
N SER A 312 35.76 -13.32 -12.27
CA SER A 312 36.52 -12.30 -11.58
C SER A 312 35.63 -11.55 -10.57
N SER A 313 36.25 -10.69 -9.77
CA SER A 313 35.59 -9.90 -8.74
C SER A 313 35.41 -8.46 -9.23
N PRO A 314 34.16 -7.97 -9.41
CA PRO A 314 33.87 -6.61 -9.89
C PRO A 314 34.15 -5.48 -8.87
N LEU A 315 34.99 -5.78 -7.88
CA LEU A 315 35.36 -4.90 -6.78
C LEU A 315 36.88 -4.80 -6.64
N VAL A 316 37.62 -5.52 -7.48
CA VAL A 316 39.06 -5.70 -7.40
C VAL A 316 39.61 -5.81 -8.81
N ALA A 317 40.16 -4.70 -9.30
CA ALA A 317 40.74 -4.61 -10.65
C ALA A 317 41.78 -5.67 -11.01
N ASP A 318 42.42 -6.33 -10.03
CA ASP A 318 43.36 -7.45 -10.21
C ASP A 318 42.90 -8.55 -9.23
N THR A 319 41.98 -9.39 -9.70
CA THR A 319 41.21 -10.31 -8.84
C THR A 319 42.11 -11.33 -8.16
N ASP A 320 43.13 -11.82 -8.86
CA ASP A 320 43.97 -12.90 -8.39
C ASP A 320 45.33 -12.44 -7.81
N GLY A 321 45.67 -11.17 -8.03
CA GLY A 321 46.79 -10.47 -7.41
C GLY A 321 48.14 -10.76 -8.07
N ASP A 322 48.16 -11.10 -9.35
CA ASP A 322 49.39 -11.45 -10.07
C ASP A 322 50.12 -10.24 -10.68
N GLY A 323 49.45 -9.08 -10.71
CA GLY A 323 49.96 -7.81 -11.18
C GLY A 323 49.49 -7.38 -12.58
N LEU A 324 48.56 -8.09 -13.20
CA LEU A 324 47.74 -7.64 -14.33
C LEU A 324 46.33 -7.29 -13.84
N ASP A 325 45.70 -6.28 -14.45
CA ASP A 325 44.27 -6.07 -14.22
C ASP A 325 43.43 -7.05 -15.06
N ASP A 326 42.23 -7.39 -14.58
CA ASP A 326 41.39 -8.44 -15.17
C ASP A 326 41.04 -8.08 -16.64
N ALA A 327 40.85 -6.79 -16.91
CA ALA A 327 40.68 -6.25 -18.25
C ALA A 327 41.89 -6.47 -19.18
N GLU A 328 43.13 -6.24 -18.72
CA GLU A 328 44.37 -6.49 -19.48
C GLU A 328 44.52 -7.98 -19.77
N GLU A 329 44.24 -8.83 -18.80
CA GLU A 329 44.28 -10.28 -18.95
C GLU A 329 43.35 -10.75 -20.07
N VAL A 330 42.09 -10.35 -20.04
CA VAL A 330 41.09 -10.76 -21.04
C VAL A 330 41.37 -10.14 -22.41
N SER A 331 41.67 -8.83 -22.45
CA SER A 331 41.70 -8.09 -23.71
C SER A 331 43.03 -8.20 -24.46
N ARG A 332 44.14 -8.42 -23.75
CA ARG A 332 45.49 -8.34 -24.31
C ARG A 332 46.28 -9.63 -24.22
N PHE A 333 46.20 -10.36 -23.11
CA PHE A 333 47.06 -11.51 -22.86
C PHE A 333 46.35 -12.85 -23.08
N GLY A 334 45.02 -12.89 -22.96
CA GLY A 334 44.24 -14.12 -23.08
C GLY A 334 44.40 -15.05 -21.88
N THR A 335 44.79 -14.51 -20.73
CA THR A 335 44.95 -15.22 -19.45
C THR A 335 43.62 -15.29 -18.69
N ASN A 336 43.60 -15.96 -17.55
CA ASN A 336 42.40 -16.17 -16.74
C ASN A 336 42.43 -15.29 -15.48
N PRO A 337 41.53 -14.30 -15.35
CA PRO A 337 41.58 -13.35 -14.25
C PRO A 337 41.37 -13.88 -12.82
N ALA A 338 41.00 -15.15 -12.70
CA ALA A 338 40.81 -15.80 -11.41
C ALA A 338 41.96 -16.76 -11.07
N LYS A 339 43.06 -16.73 -11.84
CA LYS A 339 44.17 -17.66 -11.72
C LYS A 339 45.50 -16.94 -11.96
N PRO A 340 46.32 -16.78 -10.90
CA PRO A 340 47.57 -16.03 -11.02
C PRO A 340 48.61 -16.64 -11.97
N ASP A 341 48.35 -17.82 -12.52
CA ASP A 341 49.24 -18.64 -13.37
C ASP A 341 48.31 -19.47 -14.26
N THR A 342 48.07 -18.98 -15.47
CA THR A 342 47.07 -19.49 -16.40
C THR A 342 47.46 -20.86 -16.96
N ASP A 343 48.73 -21.03 -17.31
CA ASP A 343 49.23 -22.24 -17.96
C ASP A 343 49.70 -23.32 -16.95
N GLY A 344 49.91 -22.93 -15.70
CA GLY A 344 50.25 -23.79 -14.57
C GLY A 344 51.72 -24.23 -14.53
N ASP A 345 52.65 -23.46 -15.10
CA ASP A 345 54.08 -23.78 -15.12
C ASP A 345 54.84 -23.30 -13.87
N GLY A 346 54.20 -22.47 -13.04
CA GLY A 346 54.69 -21.99 -11.76
C GLY A 346 55.21 -20.56 -11.76
N ILE A 347 55.10 -19.83 -12.87
CA ILE A 347 55.38 -18.40 -12.97
C ILE A 347 54.05 -17.64 -13.12
N PRO A 348 53.82 -16.56 -12.33
CA PRO A 348 52.58 -15.81 -12.49
C PRO A 348 52.49 -15.02 -13.80
N ASP A 349 51.29 -14.88 -14.38
CA ASP A 349 51.09 -14.31 -15.72
C ASP A 349 51.63 -12.87 -15.80
N GLY A 350 51.36 -12.04 -14.79
CA GLY A 350 51.91 -10.68 -14.68
C GLY A 350 53.44 -10.63 -14.61
N ARG A 351 54.09 -11.66 -14.04
CA ARG A 351 55.55 -11.78 -14.05
C ARG A 351 56.08 -12.16 -15.41
N GLU A 352 55.37 -13.01 -16.14
CA GLU A 352 55.72 -13.40 -17.51
C GLU A 352 55.64 -12.22 -18.48
N VAL A 353 54.54 -11.46 -18.43
CA VAL A 353 54.37 -10.22 -19.19
C VAL A 353 55.51 -9.23 -18.90
N LEU A 354 55.90 -9.08 -17.64
CA LEU A 354 57.01 -8.20 -17.23
C LEU A 354 58.37 -8.67 -17.78
N LEU A 355 58.58 -9.99 -17.89
CA LEU A 355 59.78 -10.60 -18.46
C LEU A 355 59.75 -10.69 -20.00
N GLY A 356 58.58 -10.49 -20.61
CA GLY A 356 58.34 -10.57 -22.06
C GLY A 356 58.18 -12.00 -22.58
N THR A 357 57.74 -12.93 -21.73
CA THR A 357 57.35 -14.31 -22.09
C THR A 357 55.85 -14.39 -22.40
N ASP A 358 55.39 -15.51 -22.96
CA ASP A 358 53.97 -15.73 -23.27
C ASP A 358 53.26 -16.40 -22.08
N PRO A 359 52.32 -15.72 -21.40
CA PRO A 359 51.67 -16.23 -20.19
C PRO A 359 50.65 -17.36 -20.42
N THR A 360 50.52 -17.83 -21.67
CA THR A 360 49.56 -18.89 -22.03
C THR A 360 50.24 -20.18 -22.47
N GLU A 361 51.58 -20.20 -22.52
CA GLU A 361 52.36 -21.31 -23.05
C GLU A 361 53.39 -21.78 -22.02
N PRO A 362 53.21 -22.99 -21.46
CA PRO A 362 54.11 -23.48 -20.41
C PRO A 362 55.50 -23.65 -21.02
N THR A 363 56.55 -23.22 -20.32
CA THR A 363 58.00 -23.38 -20.64
C THR A 363 58.75 -22.24 -21.34
N ASP A 364 58.23 -21.00 -21.36
CA ASP A 364 58.97 -19.84 -21.92
C ASP A 364 59.96 -19.15 -20.94
N ASP A 365 60.36 -19.84 -19.86
CA ASP A 365 61.31 -19.33 -18.88
C ASP A 365 62.70 -18.98 -19.48
N PRO A 366 63.14 -17.71 -19.46
CA PRO A 366 64.51 -17.34 -19.84
C PRO A 366 65.57 -17.86 -18.85
N THR A 367 65.18 -18.45 -17.71
CA THR A 367 66.08 -18.97 -16.68
C THR A 367 66.28 -20.49 -16.71
N ALA A 368 65.55 -21.23 -17.56
CA ALA A 368 65.74 -22.67 -17.75
C ALA A 368 67.10 -23.03 -18.40
N ASP A 369 67.83 -22.07 -18.97
CA ASP A 369 69.18 -22.27 -19.55
C ASP A 369 70.35 -22.03 -18.56
N ALA A 370 70.10 -21.96 -17.25
CA ALA A 370 71.15 -21.66 -16.27
C ALA A 370 71.43 -22.73 -15.20
N SER A 371 70.84 -23.94 -15.28
CA SER A 371 71.14 -25.00 -14.30
C SER A 371 71.61 -26.35 -14.85
N ASP A 372 71.87 -26.48 -16.16
CA ASP A 372 72.35 -27.74 -16.73
C ASP A 372 73.76 -27.63 -17.33
N ASP A 373 74.70 -26.95 -16.65
CA ASP A 373 76.12 -27.22 -16.86
C ASP A 373 77.04 -26.70 -15.72
N ALA A 374 77.08 -27.42 -14.59
CA ALA A 374 78.21 -27.31 -13.66
C ALA A 374 78.45 -28.61 -12.87
N ALA A 375 79.20 -29.50 -13.52
CA ALA A 375 80.26 -30.32 -12.95
C ALA A 375 79.89 -31.52 -12.06
N ALA A 376 80.03 -32.68 -12.68
CA ALA A 376 80.32 -33.94 -12.02
C ALA A 376 81.71 -33.98 -11.33
N THR A 377 81.75 -34.76 -10.26
CA THR A 377 82.90 -35.50 -9.65
C THR A 377 83.74 -34.79 -8.57
N THR A 378 83.71 -35.34 -7.35
CA THR A 378 84.84 -36.07 -6.74
C THR A 378 84.42 -36.77 -5.44
N ASP A 379 84.46 -38.10 -5.51
CA ASP A 379 84.84 -39.13 -4.55
C ASP A 379 84.45 -39.13 -3.05
N ALA A 380 84.10 -40.36 -2.68
CA ALA A 380 83.79 -40.94 -1.38
C ALA A 380 84.83 -40.75 -0.27
N GLU A 381 84.37 -40.89 0.98
CA GLU A 381 84.85 -41.83 2.02
C GLU A 381 83.93 -41.67 3.27
N THR A 382 83.10 -42.68 3.59
CA THR A 382 83.29 -43.63 4.72
C THR A 382 82.45 -43.24 5.95
N SER A 383 81.25 -43.82 6.12
CA SER A 383 80.95 -45.04 6.92
C SER A 383 81.18 -44.90 8.43
N THR A 384 80.07 -44.94 9.19
CA THR A 384 79.79 -45.64 10.47
C THR A 384 78.44 -45.10 10.99
N ASP A 385 77.54 -45.79 11.67
CA ASP A 385 77.30 -47.19 12.05
C ASP A 385 76.03 -47.11 12.94
N SER A 386 75.13 -48.11 12.86
CA SER A 386 74.12 -48.52 13.88
C SER A 386 73.03 -47.49 14.31
N THR A 387 71.75 -47.76 14.60
CA THR A 387 70.90 -48.95 14.89
C THR A 387 69.47 -48.38 15.02
N ASP A 388 68.46 -48.94 14.37
CA ASP A 388 67.45 -49.88 14.92
C ASP A 388 66.05 -49.22 15.04
N GLU A 389 65.03 -50.04 14.79
CA GLU A 389 63.64 -49.70 14.55
C GLU A 389 62.85 -49.26 15.80
N ALA A 390 61.85 -48.42 15.52
CA ALA A 390 60.49 -48.38 16.08
C ALA A 390 60.26 -48.60 17.59
N ALA A 391 59.68 -47.60 18.26
CA ALA A 391 58.23 -47.56 18.53
C ALA A 391 57.86 -46.53 19.63
N ASP A 392 56.67 -45.97 19.42
CA ASP A 392 55.64 -45.63 20.41
C ASP A 392 55.70 -44.36 21.29
N THR A 393 54.67 -43.54 21.05
CA THR A 393 53.79 -42.80 21.97
C THR A 393 54.30 -42.06 23.22
N ARG A 394 53.82 -40.80 23.25
CA ARG A 394 53.14 -40.09 24.36
C ARG A 394 53.97 -39.62 25.58
N THR A 395 53.85 -38.29 25.73
CA THR A 395 53.66 -37.51 26.97
C THR A 395 54.79 -37.49 28.00
N ALA A 396 55.23 -36.27 28.34
CA ALA A 396 55.22 -35.67 29.68
C ALA A 396 56.34 -34.60 29.78
N THR A 397 56.01 -33.32 29.98
CA THR A 397 55.85 -32.66 31.30
C THR A 397 57.12 -31.89 31.66
N SER A 398 57.01 -30.55 31.76
CA SER A 398 57.17 -29.79 33.03
C SER A 398 58.60 -29.30 33.28
N LEU A 399 58.87 -28.16 33.91
CA LEU A 399 58.11 -27.02 34.45
C LEU A 399 59.17 -26.23 35.25
N PHE A 400 58.94 -24.93 35.44
CA PHE A 400 59.20 -24.07 36.61
C PHE A 400 59.68 -22.69 36.15
N GLY A 401 59.06 -21.57 36.54
CA GLY A 401 57.92 -21.30 37.42
C GLY A 401 57.22 -20.01 36.95
N ALA A 402 55.89 -19.89 37.10
CA ALA A 402 55.20 -19.39 38.30
C ALA A 402 55.53 -17.90 38.50
N ASP A 403 54.61 -16.94 38.54
CA ASP A 403 53.27 -16.89 39.14
C ASP A 403 52.77 -15.43 38.88
N LEU A 404 51.50 -14.99 38.89
CA LEU A 404 50.20 -15.57 39.19
C LEU A 404 49.13 -14.44 39.01
N LEU A 405 47.94 -14.81 38.49
CA LEU A 405 46.57 -14.25 38.70
C LEU A 405 46.25 -12.79 38.31
N GLY A 406 45.12 -12.47 37.67
CA GLY A 406 43.88 -13.18 37.29
C GLY A 406 42.90 -12.11 36.76
N GLY A 407 42.13 -12.29 35.67
CA GLY A 407 40.93 -13.13 35.51
C GLY A 407 39.70 -12.20 35.37
N ALA A 408 38.63 -12.43 34.60
CA ALA A 408 38.14 -13.50 33.72
C ALA A 408 36.97 -12.89 32.86
N ALA A 409 36.85 -13.16 31.55
CA ALA A 409 35.96 -14.13 30.86
C ALA A 409 34.44 -13.99 31.16
N ARG A 410 33.54 -13.62 30.22
CA ARG A 410 32.94 -14.35 29.06
C ARG A 410 32.20 -15.65 29.43
N LEU A 411 30.92 -15.82 29.03
CA LEU A 411 30.38 -16.94 28.21
C LEU A 411 28.83 -17.16 28.23
N LEU A 412 28.35 -17.70 27.09
CA LEU A 412 27.26 -18.69 26.82
C LEU A 412 25.80 -18.26 27.08
N THR A 413 24.88 -18.26 26.10
CA THR A 413 24.26 -19.35 25.29
C THR A 413 23.50 -20.38 26.12
N ASP A 414 22.19 -20.53 25.88
CA ASP A 414 21.41 -21.68 26.33
C ASP A 414 20.48 -22.20 25.22
N LEU A 415 20.33 -23.52 25.23
CA LEU A 415 19.91 -24.43 24.16
C LEU A 415 18.61 -25.16 24.56
N LEU A 416 17.72 -25.38 23.59
CA LEU A 416 16.66 -26.41 23.44
C LEU A 416 16.19 -27.25 24.66
N GLY A 417 14.86 -27.23 24.87
CA GLY A 417 13.99 -28.40 24.69
C GLY A 417 13.57 -29.26 25.90
N VAL A 418 12.30 -29.71 25.84
CA VAL A 418 11.70 -30.99 26.29
C VAL A 418 10.46 -30.87 27.22
N PHE A 419 9.32 -31.27 26.63
CA PHE A 419 8.11 -31.92 27.17
C PHE A 419 7.57 -31.58 28.58
N ALA A 420 6.34 -31.05 28.60
CA ALA A 420 5.21 -31.58 29.36
C ALA A 420 3.89 -31.21 28.67
#